data_AF-A0A8J8DBT6-F1
#
_entry.id   AF-A0A8J8DBT6-F1
#
_cell.length_a   1.000
_cell.length_b   1.000
_cell.length_c   1.000
_cell.angle_alpha   90.00
_cell.angle_beta   90.00
_cell.angle_gamma   90.00
#
_symmetry.space_group_name_H-M   'P 1'
#
loop_
_entity.id
_entity.type
_entity.pdbx_description
1 polymer ?
#
loop_
_entity_poly.entity_id
_entity_poly.type
_entity_poly.pdbx_seq_one_letter_code
_entity_poly.pdbx_strand_id
1 'polypeptide(L)'
;KKECDDYFVNTHRNNERRGIGGIFYDHQRPDEKHDINFWFNFGRACGNAFIDAYIPIVEKRKTLSFTEQHKYWQEIRRGRYVEFNLIHDRGTIFGLKTNGRTESILMSLPPTVRFEYNYQPEAGSEEDKLLQACLNPKEWC
;
A
#
# COMPACT_ATOMS: atom_id res chain seq x y z
N LYS A 1 8.62 -8.33 6.33
CA LYS A 1 7.62 -8.76 5.32
C LYS A 1 6.28 -9.06 5.98
N LYS A 2 6.18 -10.07 6.86
CA LYS A 2 4.94 -10.40 7.58
C LYS A 2 4.22 -9.20 8.21
N GLU A 3 4.95 -8.35 8.93
CA GLU A 3 4.40 -7.10 9.51
C GLU A 3 3.73 -6.18 8.46
N CYS A 4 4.24 -6.13 7.23
CA CYS A 4 3.66 -5.33 6.15
C CYS A 4 2.36 -5.96 5.65
N ASP A 5 2.35 -7.29 5.47
CA ASP A 5 1.19 -8.06 5.02
C ASP A 5 0.05 -8.05 6.05
N ASP A 6 0.38 -7.93 7.33
CA ASP A 6 -0.55 -7.90 8.45
C ASP A 6 -1.06 -6.47 8.75
N TYR A 7 -0.23 -5.43 8.56
CA TYR A 7 -0.64 -4.04 8.79
C TYR A 7 -1.49 -3.46 7.65
N PHE A 8 -1.09 -3.67 6.39
CA PHE A 8 -1.74 -3.02 5.24
C PHE A 8 -2.94 -3.82 4.71
N VAL A 9 -3.97 -4.00 5.55
CA VAL A 9 -5.13 -4.84 5.30
C VAL A 9 -6.44 -4.07 5.44
N ASN A 10 -7.33 -4.20 4.45
CA ASN A 10 -8.74 -3.81 4.58
C ASN A 10 -9.53 -4.95 5.24
N THR A 11 -9.65 -4.92 6.57
CA THR A 11 -10.32 -6.00 7.34
C THR A 11 -11.80 -6.19 6.96
N HIS A 12 -12.48 -5.10 6.59
CA HIS A 12 -13.87 -5.13 6.11
C HIS A 12 -14.03 -5.65 4.66
N ARG A 13 -12.94 -5.99 3.97
CA ARG A 13 -12.91 -6.55 2.61
C ARG A 13 -12.34 -7.98 2.62
N ASN A 14 -12.77 -8.82 3.57
CA ASN A 14 -12.24 -10.19 3.72
C ASN A 14 -10.71 -10.22 3.89
N ASN A 15 -10.15 -9.25 4.61
CA ASN A 15 -8.70 -9.09 4.77
C ASN A 15 -7.94 -8.90 3.45
N GLU A 16 -8.54 -8.20 2.48
CA GLU A 16 -7.85 -7.78 1.26
C GLU A 16 -6.67 -6.84 1.58
N ARG A 17 -5.44 -7.22 1.21
CA ARG A 17 -4.25 -6.39 1.39
C ARG A 17 -4.30 -5.20 0.43
N ARG A 18 -3.78 -4.07 0.88
CA ARG A 18 -3.69 -2.82 0.09
C ARG A 18 -2.83 -2.99 -1.17
N GLY A 19 -1.88 -3.92 -1.15
CA GLY A 19 -0.98 -4.21 -2.27
C GLY A 19 -0.21 -5.51 -2.04
N ILE A 20 0.93 -5.65 -2.72
CA ILE A 20 1.76 -6.88 -2.73
C ILE A 20 2.79 -6.97 -1.59
N GLY A 21 2.71 -6.06 -0.61
CA GLY A 21 3.56 -6.06 0.59
C GLY A 21 4.81 -5.19 0.46
N GLY A 22 5.85 -5.56 1.20
CA GLY A 22 7.11 -4.82 1.33
C GLY A 22 7.68 -4.92 2.75
N ILE A 23 8.26 -3.82 3.22
CA ILE A 23 8.81 -3.72 4.58
C ILE A 23 7.95 -2.73 5.37
N PHE A 24 7.51 -3.16 6.54
CA PHE A 24 6.87 -2.34 7.55
C PHE A 24 7.48 -2.70 8.89
N TYR A 25 7.74 -1.69 9.71
CA TYR A 25 8.26 -1.82 11.07
C TYR A 25 7.78 -0.61 11.87
N ASP A 26 7.51 -0.84 13.15
CA ASP A 26 7.15 0.19 14.12
C ASP A 26 7.74 -0.21 15.47
N HIS A 27 7.91 0.75 16.37
CA HIS A 27 8.36 0.52 17.75
C HIS A 27 9.68 -0.27 17.92
N GLN A 28 10.60 -0.20 16.95
CA GLN A 28 11.92 -0.80 17.08
C GLN A 28 12.73 -0.07 18.15
N ARG A 29 13.32 -0.81 19.09
CA ARG A 29 14.08 -0.27 20.22
C ARG A 29 15.40 -1.01 20.37
N PRO A 30 16.46 -0.34 20.86
CA PRO A 30 17.70 -1.03 21.16
C PRO A 30 17.49 -2.17 22.17
N ASP A 31 18.17 -3.28 21.94
CA ASP A 31 18.20 -4.45 22.82
C ASP A 31 19.63 -5.02 22.90
N GLU A 32 19.81 -6.20 23.49
CA GLU A 32 21.12 -6.85 23.61
C GLU A 32 21.78 -7.18 22.26
N LYS A 33 21.00 -7.28 21.18
CA LYS A 33 21.45 -7.69 19.84
C LYS A 33 21.58 -6.53 18.87
N HIS A 34 20.74 -5.50 19.02
CA HIS A 34 20.63 -4.38 18.11
C HIS A 34 20.74 -3.08 18.89
N ASP A 35 21.83 -2.35 18.70
CA ASP A 35 21.99 -1.04 19.29
C ASP A 35 21.25 0.05 18.49
N ILE A 36 21.37 1.30 18.94
CA ILE A 36 20.75 2.43 18.24
C ILE A 36 21.32 2.63 16.83
N ASN A 37 22.62 2.35 16.63
CA ASN A 37 23.26 2.51 15.32
C ASN A 37 22.74 1.47 14.33
N PHE A 38 22.48 0.25 14.78
CA PHE A 38 21.83 -0.76 13.97
C PHE A 38 20.48 -0.28 13.46
N TRP A 39 19.57 0.16 14.35
CA TRP A 39 18.23 0.59 13.94
C TRP A 39 18.25 1.82 13.05
N PHE A 40 19.16 2.75 13.30
CA PHE A 40 19.37 3.91 12.44
C PHE A 40 19.87 3.51 11.05
N ASN A 41 20.86 2.63 10.97
CA ASN A 41 21.38 2.11 9.70
C ASN A 41 20.33 1.29 8.95
N PHE A 42 19.51 0.51 9.68
CA PHE A 42 18.39 -0.23 9.11
C PHE A 42 17.35 0.71 8.47
N GLY A 43 16.94 1.76 9.18
CA GLY A 43 16.03 2.77 8.65
C GLY A 43 16.59 3.49 7.41
N ARG A 44 17.87 3.86 7.45
CA ARG A 44 18.58 4.45 6.30
C ARG A 44 18.62 3.48 5.11
N ALA A 45 18.94 2.21 5.34
CA ALA A 45 18.98 1.19 4.29
C ALA A 45 17.60 1.01 3.64
N CYS A 46 16.52 0.95 4.45
CA CYS A 46 15.16 0.88 3.93
C CYS A 46 14.80 2.09 3.07
N GLY A 47 15.14 3.30 3.53
CA GLY A 47 14.89 4.54 2.78
C GLY A 47 15.63 4.58 1.44
N ASN A 48 16.93 4.26 1.46
CA ASN A 48 17.76 4.23 0.24
C ASN A 48 17.26 3.17 -0.76
N ALA A 49 16.88 1.99 -0.27
CA ALA A 49 16.41 0.90 -1.13
C ALA A 49 15.10 1.21 -1.86
N PHE A 50 14.30 2.18 -1.40
CA PHE A 50 13.02 2.51 -2.04
C PHE A 50 13.20 3.00 -3.47
N ILE A 51 14.16 3.89 -3.71
CA ILE A 51 14.42 4.45 -5.04
C ILE A 51 14.88 3.33 -5.99
N ASP A 52 15.86 2.53 -5.54
CA ASP A 52 16.41 1.43 -6.33
C ASP A 52 15.36 0.35 -6.63
N ALA A 53 14.40 0.14 -5.73
CA ALA A 53 13.32 -0.83 -5.93
C ALA A 53 12.21 -0.29 -6.85
N TYR A 54 11.79 0.97 -6.69
CA TYR A 54 10.58 1.48 -7.32
C TYR A 54 10.82 2.20 -8.65
N ILE A 55 11.91 2.96 -8.80
CA ILE A 55 12.19 3.72 -10.03
C ILE A 55 12.34 2.82 -11.26
N PRO A 56 13.04 1.66 -11.21
CA PRO A 56 13.09 0.76 -12.36
C PRO A 56 11.73 0.26 -12.83
N ILE A 57 10.76 0.09 -11.91
CA ILE A 57 9.39 -0.31 -12.23
C ILE A 57 8.68 0.82 -12.98
N VAL A 58 8.84 2.07 -12.51
CA VAL A 58 8.26 3.26 -13.17
C VAL A 58 8.85 3.43 -14.56
N GLU A 59 10.17 3.41 -14.70
CA GLU A 59 10.85 3.57 -16.00
C GLU A 59 10.42 2.49 -17.00
N LYS A 60 10.29 1.24 -16.55
CA LYS A 60 9.84 0.12 -17.39
C LYS A 60 8.39 0.26 -17.85
N ARG A 61 7.51 0.91 -17.07
CA ARG A 61 6.06 0.85 -17.26
C ARG A 61 5.40 2.17 -17.67
N LYS A 62 6.07 3.31 -17.51
CA LYS A 62 5.47 4.65 -17.71
C LYS A 62 4.98 4.92 -19.14
N THR A 63 5.53 4.24 -20.14
CA THR A 63 5.17 4.40 -21.56
C THR A 63 4.20 3.34 -22.08
N LEU A 64 3.80 2.37 -21.25
CA LEU A 64 2.86 1.35 -21.66
C LEU A 64 1.51 1.97 -22.00
N SER A 65 0.96 1.61 -23.16
CA SER A 65 -0.38 2.00 -23.54
C SER A 65 -1.40 1.36 -22.59
N PHE A 66 -2.46 2.09 -22.30
CA PHE A 66 -3.58 1.60 -21.50
C PHE A 66 -4.90 1.99 -22.15
N THR A 67 -5.95 1.22 -21.84
CA THR A 67 -7.32 1.47 -22.30
C THR A 67 -8.13 2.16 -21.21
N GLU A 68 -9.33 2.61 -21.55
CA GLU A 68 -10.27 3.15 -20.57
C GLU A 68 -10.64 2.12 -19.51
N GLN A 69 -10.74 0.83 -19.85
CA GLN A 69 -10.98 -0.26 -18.91
C GLN A 69 -9.85 -0.38 -17.87
N HIS A 70 -8.58 -0.22 -18.27
CA HIS A 70 -7.48 -0.20 -17.31
C HIS A 70 -7.58 1.00 -16.35
N LYS A 71 -8.02 2.17 -16.85
CA LYS A 71 -8.24 3.35 -16.00
C LYS A 71 -9.40 3.14 -15.04
N TYR A 72 -10.50 2.61 -15.54
CA TYR A 72 -11.67 2.26 -14.75
C TYR A 72 -11.28 1.31 -13.60
N TRP A 73 -10.53 0.26 -13.88
CA TRP A 73 -10.04 -0.66 -12.85
C TRP A 73 -9.07 0.03 -11.87
N GLN A 74 -8.16 0.86 -12.36
CA GLN A 74 -7.27 1.66 -11.53
C GLN A 74 -8.04 2.53 -10.52
N GLU A 75 -9.15 3.13 -10.92
CA GLU A 75 -10.01 3.94 -10.04
C GLU A 75 -10.74 3.11 -8.99
N ILE A 76 -11.23 1.91 -9.36
CA ILE A 76 -11.79 0.95 -8.40
C ILE A 76 -10.74 0.55 -7.37
N ARG A 77 -9.50 0.24 -7.80
CA ARG A 77 -8.38 -0.10 -6.89
C ARG A 77 -7.98 1.07 -6.00
N ARG A 78 -7.99 2.29 -6.53
CA ARG A 78 -7.83 3.52 -5.74
C ARG A 78 -8.92 3.66 -4.67
N GLY A 79 -10.12 3.12 -4.89
CA GLY A 79 -11.20 3.04 -3.90
C GLY A 79 -10.76 2.28 -2.65
N ARG A 80 -10.14 1.12 -2.84
CA ARG A 80 -9.57 0.32 -1.75
C ARG A 80 -8.41 1.02 -1.03
N TYR A 81 -7.66 1.85 -1.74
CA TYR A 81 -6.59 2.66 -1.14
C TYR A 81 -7.17 3.77 -0.24
N VAL A 82 -8.23 4.44 -0.68
CA VAL A 82 -8.97 5.43 0.12
C VAL A 82 -9.60 4.77 1.35
N GLU A 83 -10.27 3.62 1.18
CA GLU A 83 -10.82 2.84 2.29
C GLU A 83 -9.76 2.58 3.36
N PHE A 84 -8.57 2.11 2.96
CA PHE A 84 -7.50 1.82 3.92
C PHE A 84 -7.05 3.07 4.67
N ASN A 85 -6.71 4.15 3.94
CA ASN A 85 -6.14 5.34 4.56
C ASN A 85 -7.14 6.02 5.51
N LEU A 86 -8.44 6.00 5.20
CA LEU A 86 -9.45 6.66 6.03
C LEU A 86 -9.99 5.80 7.19
N ILE A 87 -9.95 4.47 7.06
CA ILE A 87 -10.57 3.55 8.04
C ILE A 87 -9.54 2.84 8.92
N HIS A 88 -8.35 2.51 8.38
CA HIS A 88 -7.38 1.64 9.06
C HIS A 88 -6.05 2.31 9.36
N ASP A 89 -5.60 3.27 8.55
CA ASP A 89 -4.29 3.87 8.75
C ASP A 89 -4.23 4.71 10.03
N ARG A 90 -3.45 4.22 11.01
CA ARG A 90 -3.35 4.84 12.33
C ARG A 90 -2.85 6.28 12.26
N GLY A 91 -1.88 6.55 11.38
CA GLY A 91 -1.30 7.87 11.19
C GLY A 91 -2.31 8.89 10.66
N THR A 92 -3.06 8.52 9.63
CA THR A 92 -4.13 9.36 9.06
C THR A 92 -5.23 9.66 10.07
N ILE A 93 -5.76 8.63 10.75
CA ILE A 93 -6.83 8.79 11.73
C ILE A 93 -6.38 9.67 12.90
N PHE A 94 -5.18 9.43 13.44
CA PHE A 94 -4.63 10.22 14.52
C PHE A 94 -4.47 11.68 14.08
N GLY A 95 -3.80 11.94 12.95
CA GLY A 95 -3.55 13.29 12.46
C GLY A 95 -4.83 14.10 12.25
N LEU A 96 -5.89 13.48 11.72
CA LEU A 96 -7.18 14.15 11.53
C LEU A 96 -7.88 14.42 12.88
N LYS A 97 -7.84 13.48 13.83
CA LYS A 97 -8.46 13.64 15.16
C LYS A 97 -7.74 14.67 16.04
N THR A 98 -6.44 14.88 15.82
CA THR A 98 -5.62 15.81 16.62
C THR A 98 -5.40 17.16 15.92
N ASN A 99 -6.24 17.53 14.95
CA ASN A 99 -6.12 18.79 14.19
C ASN A 99 -4.74 19.02 13.55
N GLY A 100 -4.12 17.97 13.04
CA GLY A 100 -2.92 18.07 12.20
C GLY A 100 -3.21 18.79 10.88
N ARG A 101 -2.16 19.07 10.09
CA ARG A 101 -2.30 19.78 8.81
C ARG A 101 -3.00 18.88 7.77
N THR A 102 -4.31 19.07 7.60
CA THR A 102 -5.18 18.25 6.75
C THR A 102 -4.62 18.02 5.34
N GLU A 103 -4.19 19.07 4.64
CA GLU A 103 -3.64 18.95 3.28
C GLU A 103 -2.38 18.08 3.19
N SER A 104 -1.59 18.01 4.27
CA SER A 104 -0.41 17.12 4.32
C SER A 104 -0.79 15.69 4.60
N ILE A 105 -1.80 15.46 5.44
CA ILE A 105 -2.30 14.14 5.79
C ILE A 105 -3.02 13.50 4.58
N LEU A 106 -3.88 14.26 3.92
CA LEU A 106 -4.69 13.79 2.79
C LEU A 106 -3.97 13.81 1.44
N MET A 107 -2.71 14.28 1.37
CA MET A 107 -1.87 14.17 0.17
C MET A 107 -1.72 12.71 -0.31
N SER A 108 -1.90 11.75 0.59
CA SER A 108 -1.91 10.33 0.25
C SER A 108 -3.09 9.90 -0.62
N LEU A 109 -4.18 10.68 -0.68
CA LEU A 109 -5.37 10.30 -1.42
C LEU A 109 -5.17 10.46 -2.93
N PRO A 110 -5.72 9.53 -3.74
CA PRO A 110 -5.62 9.60 -5.19
C PRO A 110 -6.46 10.74 -5.76
N PRO A 111 -6.10 11.27 -6.95
CA PRO A 111 -6.82 12.37 -7.59
C PRO A 111 -8.22 11.99 -8.07
N THR A 112 -8.42 10.74 -8.51
CA THR A 112 -9.73 10.20 -8.92
C THR A 112 -9.91 8.82 -8.34
N VAL A 113 -11.13 8.52 -7.92
CA VAL A 113 -11.50 7.25 -7.29
C VAL A 113 -12.90 6.86 -7.68
N ARG A 114 -13.18 5.56 -7.71
CA ARG A 114 -14.47 5.02 -8.10
C ARG A 114 -14.97 3.99 -7.08
N PHE A 115 -16.24 4.10 -6.73
CA PHE A 115 -16.96 3.13 -5.93
C PHE A 115 -18.16 2.66 -6.72
N GLU A 116 -18.23 1.35 -6.98
CA GLU A 116 -19.36 0.74 -7.66
C GLU A 116 -19.93 -0.38 -6.82
N TYR A 117 -21.26 -0.47 -6.87
CA TYR A 117 -21.99 -1.47 -6.11
C TYR A 117 -21.59 -2.87 -6.57
N ASN A 118 -21.13 -3.69 -5.63
CA ASN A 118 -20.75 -5.08 -5.83
C ASN A 118 -19.83 -5.35 -7.04
N TYR A 119 -18.93 -4.43 -7.36
CA TYR A 119 -17.96 -4.65 -8.43
C TYR A 119 -17.06 -5.86 -8.11
N GLN A 120 -16.93 -6.77 -9.06
CA GLN A 120 -15.98 -7.88 -9.07
C GLN A 120 -15.29 -7.92 -10.44
N PRO A 121 -13.96 -8.09 -10.50
CA PRO A 121 -13.28 -8.30 -11.77
C PRO A 121 -13.73 -9.62 -12.40
N GLU A 122 -13.60 -9.72 -13.73
CA GLU A 122 -13.88 -10.95 -14.46
C GLU A 122 -12.91 -12.06 -14.01
N ALA A 123 -13.43 -13.25 -13.70
CA ALA A 123 -12.61 -14.35 -13.21
C ALA A 123 -11.51 -14.72 -14.22
N GLY A 124 -10.27 -14.82 -13.73
CA GLY A 124 -9.10 -15.15 -14.57
C GLY A 124 -8.48 -13.97 -15.35
N SER A 125 -9.11 -12.79 -15.32
CA SER A 125 -8.53 -11.54 -15.86
C SER A 125 -7.26 -11.12 -15.11
N GLU A 126 -6.51 -10.16 -15.65
CA GLU A 126 -5.35 -9.58 -14.95
C GLU A 126 -5.77 -8.84 -13.68
N GLU A 127 -6.97 -8.26 -13.70
CA GLU A 127 -7.62 -7.61 -12.56
C GLU A 127 -7.94 -8.60 -11.43
N ASP A 128 -8.52 -9.76 -11.77
CA ASP A 128 -8.77 -10.82 -10.80
C ASP A 128 -7.45 -11.39 -10.26
N LYS A 129 -6.43 -11.61 -11.10
CA LYS A 129 -5.11 -12.06 -10.64
C LYS A 129 -4.49 -11.10 -9.61
N LEU A 130 -4.63 -9.79 -9.81
CA LEU A 130 -4.20 -8.79 -8.82
C LEU A 130 -5.02 -8.92 -7.54
N LEU A 131 -6.35 -9.02 -7.63
CA LEU A 131 -7.22 -9.19 -6.47
C LEU A 131 -6.86 -10.44 -5.67
N GLN A 132 -6.63 -11.57 -6.34
CA GLN A 132 -6.20 -12.82 -5.70
C GLN A 132 -4.85 -12.68 -5.01
N ALA A 133 -3.90 -11.93 -5.57
CA ALA A 133 -2.62 -11.65 -4.93
C ALA A 133 -2.78 -10.74 -3.69
N CYS A 134 -3.76 -9.84 -3.69
CA CYS A 134 -4.11 -9.03 -2.52
C CYS A 134 -4.86 -9.82 -1.44
N LEU A 135 -5.66 -10.83 -1.81
CA LEU A 135 -6.37 -11.68 -0.84
C LEU A 135 -5.44 -12.73 -0.22
N ASN A 136 -4.50 -13.24 -1.02
CA ASN A 136 -3.63 -14.35 -0.65
C ASN A 136 -2.17 -13.88 -0.67
N PRO A 137 -1.59 -13.46 0.48
CA PRO A 137 -0.20 -13.02 0.52
C PRO A 137 0.73 -14.12 0.05
N LYS A 138 1.71 -13.75 -0.77
CA LYS A 138 2.68 -14.67 -1.38
C LYS A 138 4.07 -14.45 -0.79
N GLU A 139 4.86 -15.51 -0.72
CA GLU A 139 6.31 -15.39 -0.56
C GLU A 139 6.91 -15.14 -1.95
N TRP A 140 7.35 -13.90 -2.19
CA TRP A 140 7.83 -13.46 -3.50
C TRP A 140 9.30 -13.81 -3.75
N CYS A 141 10.07 -14.08 -2.68
CA CYS A 141 11.48 -14.41 -2.70
C CYS A 141 11.81 -15.41 -1.59
#